data_AF-A0A829CWC6-F1
#
_entry.id   AF-A0A829CWC6-F1
#
_cell.length_a   1.000
_cell.length_b   1.000
_cell.length_c   1.000
_cell.angle_alpha   90.00
_cell.angle_beta   90.00
_cell.angle_gamma   90.00
#
_symmetry.space_group_name_H-M   'P 1'
#
loop_
_entity.id
_entity.type
_entity.pdbx_description
1 polymer ?
#
loop_
_entity_poly.entity_id
_entity_poly.type
_entity_poly.pdbx_seq_one_letter_code
_entity_poly.pdbx_strand_id
1 'polypeptide(L)'
;MKEKIIQEILREREKQDQEWGEQNHIPIEWCAILGEEVGEVNKAALETHFKYDGKNDLSDYRKELIQVAAVALAMIECLDRN
;
A
#
# COMPACT_ATOMS: atom_id res chain seq x y z
N MET A 1 -14.99 9.90 -8.84
CA MET A 1 -13.96 8.87 -9.16
C MET A 1 -12.72 9.02 -8.28
N LYS A 2 -12.01 10.17 -8.32
CA LYS A 2 -10.86 10.43 -7.45
C LYS A 2 -11.20 10.35 -5.96
N GLU A 3 -12.31 10.95 -5.55
CA GLU A 3 -12.81 10.89 -4.17
C GLU A 3 -12.99 9.45 -3.69
N LYS A 4 -13.57 8.57 -4.51
CA LYS A 4 -13.74 7.15 -4.17
C LYS A 4 -12.39 6.46 -3.92
N ILE A 5 -11.38 6.76 -4.74
CA ILE A 5 -10.02 6.21 -4.58
C ILE A 5 -9.41 6.71 -3.26
N ILE A 6 -9.54 8.01 -2.96
CA ILE A 6 -9.04 8.57 -1.69
C ILE A 6 -9.73 7.89 -0.50
N GLN A 7 -11.05 7.66 -0.56
CA GLN A 7 -11.77 6.95 0.49
C GLN A 7 -11.31 5.48 0.64
N GLU A 8 -10.93 4.82 -0.45
CA GLU A 8 -10.33 3.47 -0.39
C GLU A 8 -8.96 3.49 0.29
N ILE A 9 -8.12 4.50 0.01
CA ILE A 9 -6.82 4.70 0.67
C ILE A 9 -7.00 4.94 2.17
N LEU A 10 -7.92 5.84 2.55
CA LEU A 10 -8.18 6.14 3.96
C LEU A 10 -8.69 4.92 4.74
N ARG A 11 -9.56 4.11 4.13
CA ARG A 11 -10.01 2.85 4.75
C ARG A 11 -8.88 1.84 4.91
N GLU A 12 -7.98 1.75 3.94
CA GLU A 12 -6.82 0.87 4.06
C GLU A 12 -5.88 1.35 5.17
N ARG A 13 -5.66 2.67 5.26
CA ARG A 13 -4.89 3.27 6.35
C ARG A 13 -5.51 2.97 7.72
N GLU A 14 -6.83 3.09 7.87
CA GLU A 14 -7.55 2.74 9.10
C GLU A 14 -7.38 1.25 9.46
N LYS A 15 -7.38 0.34 8.48
CA LYS A 15 -7.11 -1.09 8.75
C LYS A 15 -5.68 -1.30 9.26
N GLN A 16 -4.69 -0.67 8.62
CA GLN A 16 -3.31 -0.75 9.06
C GLN A 16 -3.16 -0.24 10.51
N ASP A 17 -3.88 0.81 10.89
CA ASP A 17 -3.93 1.27 12.29
C ASP A 17 -4.57 0.27 13.24
N GLN A 18 -5.63 -0.41 12.81
CA GLN A 18 -6.28 -1.44 13.62
C GLN A 18 -5.39 -2.68 13.80
N GLU A 19 -4.63 -3.05 12.78
CA GLU A 19 -3.74 -4.22 12.81
C GLU A 19 -2.46 -3.96 13.60
N TRP A 20 -1.83 -2.79 13.40
CA TRP A 20 -0.47 -2.52 13.89
C TRP A 20 -0.41 -1.43 14.96
N GLY A 21 -1.45 -0.61 15.10
CA GLY A 21 -1.44 0.58 15.94
C GLY A 21 -0.59 1.72 15.34
N GLU A 22 -0.41 2.79 16.11
CA GLU A 22 0.43 3.92 15.71
C GLU A 22 1.89 3.49 15.49
N GLN A 23 2.39 3.68 14.27
CA GLN A 23 3.79 3.41 13.92
C GLN A 23 4.61 4.71 13.90
N ASN A 24 5.78 4.68 14.55
CA ASN A 24 6.73 5.80 14.62
C ASN A 24 8.14 5.35 14.21
N HIS A 25 8.26 4.80 13.01
CA HIS A 25 9.51 4.29 12.48
C HIS A 25 10.47 5.40 12.02
N ILE A 26 11.76 5.09 11.97
CA ILE A 26 12.76 5.99 11.38
C ILE A 26 12.69 5.94 9.84
N PRO A 27 13.20 6.95 9.11
CA PRO A 27 13.03 7.04 7.66
C PRO A 27 13.47 5.81 6.86
N ILE A 28 14.55 5.12 7.29
CA ILE A 28 15.03 3.92 6.60
C ILE A 28 14.07 2.73 6.73
N GLU A 29 13.41 2.58 7.88
CA GLU A 29 12.40 1.54 8.11
C GLU A 29 11.15 1.83 7.27
N TRP A 30 10.69 3.08 7.23
CA TRP A 30 9.59 3.48 6.36
C TRP A 30 9.88 3.24 4.88
N CYS A 31 11.11 3.56 4.43
CA CYS A 31 11.53 3.26 3.05
C CYS A 31 11.50 1.75 2.75
N ALA A 32 11.84 0.90 3.72
CA ALA A 32 11.76 -0.54 3.55
C ALA A 32 10.31 -1.02 3.45
N ILE A 33 9.43 -0.56 4.35
CA ILE A 33 7.99 -0.89 4.35
C ILE A 33 7.33 -0.44 3.04
N LEU A 34 7.58 0.80 2.61
CA LEU A 34 7.08 1.30 1.32
C LEU A 34 7.62 0.49 0.14
N GLY A 35 8.89 0.09 0.20
CA GLY A 35 9.54 -0.73 -0.82
C GLY A 35 8.92 -2.13 -0.94
N GLU A 36 8.49 -2.72 0.17
CA GLU A 36 7.78 -4.00 0.19
C GLU A 36 6.45 -3.92 -0.56
N GLU A 37 5.62 -2.91 -0.27
CA GLU A 37 4.35 -2.69 -0.97
C GLU A 37 4.54 -2.42 -2.47
N VAL A 38 5.57 -1.66 -2.85
CA VAL A 38 5.94 -1.47 -4.26
C VAL A 38 6.38 -2.80 -4.91
N GLY A 39 7.04 -3.66 -4.15
CA GLY A 39 7.39 -5.02 -4.56
C GLY A 39 6.16 -5.86 -4.89
N GLU A 40 5.13 -5.83 -4.04
CA GLU A 40 3.86 -6.54 -4.28
C GLU A 40 3.10 -5.97 -5.48
N VAL A 41 3.12 -4.64 -5.71
CA VAL A 41 2.60 -4.04 -6.96
C VAL A 41 3.31 -4.62 -8.19
N ASN A 42 4.64 -4.68 -8.17
CA ASN A 42 5.43 -5.22 -9.27
C ASN A 42 5.12 -6.70 -9.51
N LYS A 43 5.01 -7.48 -8.44
CA LYS A 43 4.68 -8.90 -8.49
C LYS A 43 3.27 -9.13 -9.04
N ALA A 44 2.26 -8.41 -8.56
CA ALA A 44 0.90 -8.51 -9.07
C ALA A 44 0.83 -8.19 -10.58
N ALA A 45 1.54 -7.15 -11.03
CA ALA A 45 1.61 -6.82 -12.46
C ALA A 45 2.28 -7.94 -13.29
N LEU A 46 3.38 -8.50 -12.79
CA LEU A 46 4.10 -9.61 -13.42
C LEU A 46 3.22 -10.86 -13.53
N GLU A 47 2.61 -11.26 -12.42
CA GLU A 47 1.77 -12.46 -12.31
C GLU A 47 0.55 -12.36 -13.24
N THR A 48 -0.12 -11.20 -13.29
CA THR A 48 -1.23 -10.99 -14.23
C THR A 48 -0.76 -11.01 -15.69
N HIS A 49 0.38 -10.40 -16.01
CA HIS A 49 0.90 -10.38 -17.39
C HIS A 49 1.21 -11.79 -17.91
N PHE A 50 1.89 -12.60 -17.09
CA PHE A 50 2.25 -13.97 -17.43
C PHE A 50 1.18 -15.01 -17.07
N LYS A 51 0.03 -14.55 -16.51
CA LYS A 51 -1.11 -15.38 -16.11
C LYS A 51 -0.73 -16.51 -15.16
N TYR A 52 0.16 -16.22 -14.21
CA TYR A 52 0.51 -17.17 -13.15
C TYR A 52 -0.75 -17.54 -12.37
N ASP A 53 -0.89 -18.83 -12.04
CA ASP A 53 -2.04 -19.38 -11.33
C ASP A 53 -3.41 -19.02 -11.93
N GLY A 54 -3.46 -18.74 -13.23
CA GLY A 54 -4.69 -18.37 -13.93
C GLY A 54 -5.16 -16.93 -13.69
N LYS A 55 -4.34 -16.06 -13.05
CA LYS A 55 -4.65 -14.64 -12.89
C LYS A 55 -4.89 -13.98 -14.24
N ASN A 56 -6.02 -13.29 -14.38
CA ASN A 56 -6.46 -12.70 -15.65
C ASN A 56 -7.02 -11.27 -15.53
N ASP A 57 -6.94 -10.66 -14.34
CA ASP A 57 -7.32 -9.29 -14.10
C ASP A 57 -6.30 -8.56 -13.18
N LEU A 58 -6.50 -7.25 -13.00
CA LEU A 58 -5.62 -6.36 -12.25
C LEU A 58 -6.18 -6.02 -10.85
N SER A 59 -7.02 -6.88 -10.27
CA SER A 59 -7.60 -6.67 -8.94
C SER A 59 -6.53 -6.57 -7.86
N ASP A 60 -5.61 -7.53 -7.81
CA ASP A 60 -4.45 -7.51 -6.90
C ASP A 60 -3.59 -6.27 -7.15
N TYR A 61 -3.22 -6.00 -8.40
CA TYR A 61 -2.44 -4.81 -8.75
C TYR A 61 -3.10 -3.51 -8.24
N ARG A 62 -4.43 -3.38 -8.40
CA ARG A 62 -5.17 -2.23 -7.88
C ARG A 62 -5.16 -2.20 -6.35
N LYS A 63 -5.30 -3.35 -5.68
CA LYS A 63 -5.26 -3.47 -4.22
C LYS A 63 -3.90 -3.01 -3.68
N GLU A 64 -2.81 -3.55 -4.23
CA GLU A 64 -1.44 -3.20 -3.79
C GLU A 64 -1.14 -1.71 -4.01
N LEU A 65 -1.63 -1.09 -5.09
CA LEU A 65 -1.50 0.37 -5.30
C LEU A 65 -2.18 1.20 -4.20
N ILE A 66 -3.32 0.73 -3.67
CA ILE A 66 -3.99 1.38 -2.55
C ILE A 66 -3.15 1.25 -1.27
N GLN A 67 -2.52 0.08 -1.06
CA GLN A 67 -1.65 -0.18 0.09
C GLN A 67 -0.39 0.69 0.05
N VAL A 68 0.28 0.81 -1.11
CA VAL A 68 1.40 1.76 -1.32
C VAL A 68 1.01 3.19 -0.93
N ALA A 69 -0.16 3.65 -1.38
CA ALA A 69 -0.63 5.00 -1.07
C ALA A 69 -0.96 5.19 0.42
N ALA A 70 -1.52 4.15 1.07
CA ALA A 70 -1.80 4.16 2.51
C ALA A 70 -0.51 4.20 3.34
N VAL A 71 0.52 3.44 2.96
CA VAL A 71 1.84 3.47 3.61
C VAL A 71 2.52 4.82 3.42
N ALA A 72 2.47 5.40 2.22
CA ALA A 72 3.03 6.73 1.99
C ALA A 72 2.34 7.80 2.85
N LEU A 73 1.01 7.70 3.03
CA LEU A 73 0.26 8.56 3.94
C LEU A 73 0.73 8.36 5.39
N ALA A 74 0.83 7.11 5.86
CA ALA A 74 1.30 6.79 7.21
C ALA A 74 2.71 7.34 7.49
N MET A 75 3.60 7.26 6.50
CA MET A 75 4.97 7.78 6.56
C MET A 75 4.99 9.30 6.72
N ILE A 76 4.11 10.03 6.01
CA ILE A 76 3.97 11.49 6.17
C ILE A 76 3.38 11.82 7.53
N GLU A 77 2.34 11.12 7.98
CA GLU A 77 1.75 11.30 9.31
C GLU A 77 2.80 11.12 10.42
N CYS A 78 3.66 10.10 10.30
CA CYS A 78 4.77 9.88 11.22
C CYS A 78 5.79 11.02 11.17
N LEU A 79 6.12 11.53 9.99
CA LEU A 79 7.06 12.64 9.83
C LEU A 79 6.52 13.92 10.46
N ASP A 80 5.24 14.25 10.23
CA ASP A 80 4.63 15.50 10.71
C ASP A 80 4.34 15.50 12.22
N ARG A 81 4.23 14.32 12.85
CA ARG A 81 4.08 14.19 14.32
C ARG A 81 5.37 14.46 15.09
N ASN A 82 6.54 14.26 14.48
CA ASN A 82 7.85 14.25 15.13
C ASN A 82 8.71 15.47 14.77
#